data_AF-A0A1M3HDT3-F1
#
_entry.id   AF-A0A1M3HDT3-F1
#
_cell.length_a   1.000
_cell.length_b   1.000
_cell.length_c   1.000
_cell.angle_alpha   90.00
_cell.angle_beta   90.00
_cell.angle_gamma   90.00
#
_symmetry.space_group_name_H-M   'P 1'
#
loop_
_entity.id
_entity.type
_entity.pdbx_description
1 polymer ?
#
loop_
_entity_poly.entity_id
_entity_poly.type
_entity_poly.pdbx_seq_one_letter_code
_entity_poly.pdbx_strand_id
1 'polypeptide(L)'
;MNRIILLAVVALSTLFGNCQKEKAKNNSDNYGNGPRTNVPASLQGNWMYGNFSMTEYWSQDPAGYLGNAFQMAIAFKFNANGTYEQYFTSSTVSGTVVSYQQSVTKGTVEVDESAQTIITHANTAHYKKTQNGQTLEERDLEKSELTITSRYTYGSGTENNGSKAIFLKLNGTGNALTFLQKF
;
A
#
# COMPACT_ATOMS: atom_id res chain seq x y z
N MET A 1 28.63 15.25 -62.55
CA MET A 1 28.47 14.80 -61.15
C MET A 1 27.98 16.00 -60.34
N ASN A 2 26.70 16.07 -59.93
CA ASN A 2 26.19 17.02 -58.90
C ASN A 2 24.65 17.04 -58.72
N ARG A 3 23.90 16.01 -59.14
CA ARG A 3 22.42 16.00 -58.97
C ARG A 3 21.84 14.80 -58.24
N ILE A 4 22.67 13.89 -57.72
CA ILE A 4 22.19 12.64 -57.09
C ILE A 4 22.30 12.67 -55.56
N ILE A 5 22.94 13.69 -54.96
CA ILE A 5 23.25 13.70 -53.52
C ILE A 5 22.11 14.29 -52.65
N LEU A 6 21.15 15.02 -53.23
CA LEU A 6 20.11 15.69 -52.42
C LEU A 6 18.90 14.82 -52.03
N LEU A 7 18.76 13.61 -52.60
CA LEU A 7 17.60 12.74 -52.36
C LEU A 7 17.79 11.74 -51.22
N ALA A 8 19.01 11.57 -50.70
CA ALA A 8 19.30 10.60 -49.63
C ALA A 8 19.12 11.18 -48.20
N VAL A 9 19.07 12.50 -48.03
CA VAL A 9 19.06 13.14 -46.70
C VAL A 9 17.64 13.36 -46.17
N VAL A 10 16.61 13.36 -47.02
CA VAL A 10 15.20 13.58 -46.60
C VAL A 10 14.52 12.27 -46.13
N ALA A 11 15.12 11.11 -46.41
CA ALA A 11 14.54 9.81 -46.06
C ALA A 11 14.93 9.28 -44.66
N LEU A 12 15.85 9.94 -43.94
CA LEU A 12 16.38 9.44 -42.66
C LEU A 12 15.89 10.22 -41.42
N SER A 13 14.93 11.14 -41.58
CA SER A 13 14.36 11.92 -40.49
C SER A 13 13.02 11.40 -39.95
N THR A 14 12.51 10.27 -40.46
CA THR A 14 11.18 9.73 -40.07
C THR A 14 11.22 8.62 -39.02
N LEU A 15 12.38 8.29 -38.42
CA LEU A 15 12.49 7.20 -37.43
C LEU A 15 12.44 7.63 -35.95
N PHE A 16 12.19 8.91 -35.64
CA PHE A 16 12.09 9.41 -34.25
C PHE A 16 10.66 9.79 -33.83
N GLY A 17 9.65 9.04 -34.27
CA GLY A 17 8.25 9.40 -34.07
C GLY A 17 7.36 8.27 -33.57
N ASN A 18 7.62 7.73 -32.37
CA ASN A 18 6.61 7.32 -31.39
C ASN A 18 7.23 6.43 -30.31
N CYS A 19 7.92 7.05 -29.35
CA CYS A 19 7.80 6.54 -27.98
C CYS A 19 6.47 7.10 -27.46
N GLN A 20 5.35 6.49 -27.83
CA GLN A 20 4.12 6.73 -27.08
C GLN A 20 4.41 6.20 -25.68
N LYS A 21 4.69 7.11 -24.73
CA LYS A 21 4.27 6.85 -23.35
C LYS A 21 2.80 6.50 -23.48
N GLU A 22 2.49 5.20 -23.34
CA GLU A 22 1.11 4.76 -23.19
C GLU A 22 0.50 5.72 -22.18
N LYS A 23 -0.45 6.54 -22.63
CA LYS A 23 -1.19 7.40 -21.73
C LYS A 23 -1.83 6.42 -20.77
N ALA A 24 -1.32 6.38 -19.54
CA ALA A 24 -1.89 5.63 -18.45
C ALA A 24 -3.40 5.84 -18.55
N LYS A 25 -4.14 4.75 -18.80
CA LYS A 25 -5.60 4.78 -18.82
C LYS A 25 -5.99 5.52 -17.54
N ASN A 26 -6.62 6.68 -17.69
CA ASN A 26 -7.26 7.39 -16.59
C ASN A 26 -8.35 6.46 -16.08
N ASN A 27 -7.96 5.53 -15.22
CA ASN A 27 -8.88 4.72 -14.49
C ASN A 27 -9.43 5.67 -13.44
N SER A 28 -10.73 5.92 -13.48
CA SER A 28 -11.48 6.67 -12.47
C SER A 28 -11.56 5.89 -11.15
N ASP A 29 -10.53 5.12 -10.83
CA ASP A 29 -10.47 4.32 -9.62
C ASP A 29 -9.85 5.16 -8.49
N ASN A 30 -10.30 4.92 -7.25
CA ASN A 30 -9.88 5.70 -6.08
C ASN A 30 -8.37 5.55 -5.75
N TYR A 31 -7.61 4.85 -6.60
CA TYR A 31 -6.17 4.62 -6.47
C TYR A 31 -5.34 5.73 -7.12
N GLY A 32 -5.93 6.57 -7.97
CA GLY A 32 -5.25 7.69 -8.61
C GLY A 32 -4.33 7.27 -9.76
N ASN A 33 -3.53 8.22 -10.26
CA ASN A 33 -2.68 8.05 -11.44
C ASN A 33 -1.16 8.09 -11.12
N GLY A 34 -0.79 7.72 -9.89
CA GLY A 34 0.62 7.68 -9.48
C GLY A 34 1.45 6.67 -10.28
N PRO A 35 2.80 6.75 -10.19
CA PRO A 35 3.71 5.76 -10.77
C PRO A 35 3.34 4.35 -10.30
N ARG A 36 3.44 3.37 -11.21
CA ARG A 36 3.15 1.97 -10.90
C ARG A 36 3.85 1.00 -11.82
N THR A 37 4.11 -0.20 -11.32
CA THR A 37 4.53 -1.37 -12.11
C THR A 37 3.56 -2.53 -11.86
N ASN A 38 3.61 -3.56 -12.72
CA ASN A 38 2.86 -4.78 -12.45
C ASN A 38 3.41 -5.44 -11.18
N VAL A 39 2.53 -5.84 -10.27
CA VAL A 39 2.94 -6.53 -9.04
C VAL A 39 3.24 -7.99 -9.37
N PRO A 40 4.43 -8.52 -9.05
CA PRO A 40 4.77 -9.92 -9.24
C PRO A 40 3.83 -10.85 -8.48
N ALA A 41 3.52 -12.02 -9.05
CA ALA A 41 2.57 -12.98 -8.47
C ALA A 41 2.94 -13.40 -7.03
N SER A 42 4.22 -13.39 -6.69
CA SER A 42 4.74 -13.68 -5.34
C SER A 42 4.34 -12.63 -4.28
N LEU A 43 4.07 -11.39 -4.70
CA LEU A 43 3.70 -10.27 -3.81
C LEU A 43 2.22 -9.92 -3.87
N GLN A 44 1.46 -10.50 -4.80
CA GLN A 44 0.03 -10.27 -4.91
C GLN A 44 -0.73 -10.86 -3.72
N GLY A 45 -1.83 -10.20 -3.35
CA GLY A 45 -2.75 -10.66 -2.30
C GLY A 45 -2.70 -9.80 -1.04
N ASN A 46 -3.27 -10.36 0.05
CA ASN A 46 -3.41 -9.69 1.33
C ASN A 46 -2.27 -10.10 2.27
N TRP A 47 -1.62 -9.13 2.90
CA TRP A 47 -0.46 -9.32 3.77
C TRP A 47 -0.69 -8.56 5.07
N MET A 48 -0.56 -9.22 6.20
CA MET A 48 -0.98 -8.66 7.49
C MET A 48 0.11 -8.77 8.55
N TYR A 49 0.46 -7.64 9.15
CA TYR A 49 1.26 -7.53 10.36
C TYR A 49 0.33 -7.25 11.54
N GLY A 50 0.57 -7.94 12.66
CA GLY A 50 -0.32 -7.92 13.82
C GLY A 50 -1.62 -8.71 13.57
N ASN A 51 -2.54 -8.63 14.52
CA ASN A 51 -3.85 -9.27 14.41
C ASN A 51 -4.93 -8.19 14.23
N PHE A 52 -5.64 -8.22 13.11
CA PHE A 52 -6.95 -7.56 13.00
C PHE A 52 -8.00 -8.52 13.58
N SER A 53 -8.56 -8.20 14.75
CA SER A 53 -9.81 -8.82 15.18
C SER A 53 -10.96 -7.94 14.70
N MET A 54 -11.58 -8.30 13.57
CA MET A 54 -12.91 -7.76 13.22
C MET A 54 -14.03 -8.46 14.00
N THR A 55 -13.73 -9.56 14.69
CA THR A 55 -14.66 -10.46 15.40
C THR A 55 -14.76 -10.22 16.90
N GLU A 56 -14.00 -9.29 17.48
CA GLU A 56 -14.17 -8.86 18.89
C GLU A 56 -15.44 -8.01 19.11
N TYR A 57 -16.32 -7.85 18.12
CA TYR A 57 -17.44 -6.91 18.22
C TYR A 57 -18.74 -7.46 18.82
N TRP A 58 -18.91 -8.77 19.13
CA TRP A 58 -20.11 -9.25 19.87
C TRP A 58 -19.87 -10.56 20.64
N SER A 59 -19.47 -10.48 21.91
CA SER A 59 -19.66 -11.53 22.91
C SER A 59 -20.56 -11.01 24.03
N GLN A 60 -21.53 -11.82 24.46
CA GLN A 60 -22.61 -11.51 25.41
C GLN A 60 -22.20 -11.57 26.89
N ASP A 61 -20.94 -11.31 27.26
CA ASP A 61 -20.57 -11.19 28.68
C ASP A 61 -19.41 -10.19 28.90
N PRO A 62 -19.68 -8.98 29.42
CA PRO A 62 -18.66 -7.98 29.71
C PRO A 62 -18.13 -8.18 31.13
N ALA A 63 -17.15 -9.07 31.30
CA ALA A 63 -16.39 -9.15 32.54
C ALA A 63 -14.92 -8.78 32.30
N GLY A 64 -14.65 -7.48 32.25
CA GLY A 64 -13.31 -6.89 32.34
C GLY A 64 -12.46 -7.00 31.07
N TYR A 65 -12.33 -5.89 30.35
CA TYR A 65 -11.29 -5.78 29.32
C TYR A 65 -9.90 -5.76 29.96
N LEU A 66 -9.17 -6.87 29.83
CA LEU A 66 -7.75 -7.02 30.19
C LEU A 66 -6.85 -7.00 28.94
N GLY A 67 -7.24 -6.29 27.88
CA GLY A 67 -6.50 -6.27 26.62
C GLY A 67 -5.22 -5.43 26.69
N ASN A 68 -4.31 -5.67 25.72
CA ASN A 68 -3.04 -4.95 25.61
C ASN A 68 -3.25 -3.42 25.60
N ALA A 69 -2.45 -2.68 26.38
CA ALA A 69 -2.51 -1.22 26.47
C ALA A 69 -2.30 -0.51 25.11
N PHE A 70 -1.67 -1.20 24.16
CA PHE A 70 -1.52 -0.80 22.77
C PHE A 70 -1.71 -2.00 21.85
N GLN A 71 -2.55 -1.86 20.83
CA GLN A 71 -2.67 -2.80 19.73
C GLN A 71 -2.47 -2.04 18.43
N MET A 72 -1.78 -2.67 17.48
CA MET A 72 -1.59 -2.12 16.13
C MET A 72 -1.61 -3.26 15.14
N ALA A 73 -2.30 -3.06 14.02
CA ALA A 73 -2.21 -3.95 12.89
C ALA A 73 -2.17 -3.15 11.59
N ILE A 74 -1.40 -3.67 10.63
CA ILE A 74 -1.22 -3.09 9.31
C ILE A 74 -1.47 -4.20 8.30
N ALA A 75 -2.32 -3.96 7.32
CA ALA A 75 -2.50 -4.88 6.22
C ALA A 75 -2.30 -4.18 4.88
N PHE A 76 -1.63 -4.85 3.96
CA PHE A 76 -1.53 -4.44 2.57
C PHE A 76 -2.32 -5.39 1.69
N LYS A 77 -2.97 -4.85 0.67
CA LYS A 77 -3.46 -5.60 -0.48
C LYS A 77 -2.74 -5.10 -1.71
N PHE A 78 -1.92 -5.94 -2.33
CA PHE A 78 -1.25 -5.60 -3.59
C PHE A 78 -1.96 -6.30 -4.75
N ASN A 79 -2.43 -5.50 -5.71
CA ASN A 79 -3.15 -5.99 -6.89
C ASN A 79 -2.20 -6.09 -8.08
N ALA A 80 -2.44 -7.06 -8.97
CA ALA A 80 -1.59 -7.31 -10.14
C ALA A 80 -1.34 -6.08 -11.03
N ASN A 81 -2.31 -5.16 -11.11
CA ASN A 81 -2.28 -3.95 -11.93
C ASN A 81 -1.52 -2.75 -11.32
N GLY A 82 -0.76 -2.97 -10.24
CA GLY A 82 0.02 -1.90 -9.63
C GLY A 82 -0.79 -0.93 -8.77
N THR A 83 -1.95 -1.36 -8.26
CA THR A 83 -2.67 -0.64 -7.20
C THR A 83 -2.51 -1.33 -5.86
N TYR A 84 -2.64 -0.56 -4.78
CA TYR A 84 -2.61 -1.11 -3.43
C TYR A 84 -3.67 -0.49 -2.52
N GLU A 85 -4.05 -1.24 -1.50
CA GLU A 85 -4.75 -0.74 -0.33
C GLU A 85 -3.88 -1.00 0.91
N GLN A 86 -3.87 -0.04 1.85
CA GLN A 86 -3.27 -0.20 3.16
C GLN A 86 -4.35 0.04 4.22
N TYR A 87 -4.55 -0.96 5.06
CA TYR A 87 -5.39 -0.86 6.24
C TYR A 87 -4.49 -0.65 7.45
N PHE A 88 -4.83 0.32 8.28
CA PHE A 88 -4.18 0.55 9.56
C PHE A 88 -5.24 0.54 10.64
N THR A 89 -4.93 -0.09 11.76
CA THR A 89 -5.69 0.04 13.00
C THR A 89 -4.76 0.20 14.18
N SER A 90 -5.20 0.99 15.16
CA SER A 90 -4.58 1.00 16.48
C SER A 90 -5.61 1.19 17.60
N SER A 91 -5.33 0.62 18.76
CA SER A 91 -6.07 0.83 19.99
C SER A 91 -5.11 1.28 21.08
N THR A 92 -5.52 2.25 21.90
CA THR A 92 -4.77 2.71 23.07
C THR A 92 -5.73 2.83 24.25
N VAL A 93 -5.30 2.38 25.42
CA VAL A 93 -6.04 2.55 26.68
C VAL A 93 -5.30 3.55 27.58
N SER A 94 -5.99 4.61 28.01
CA SER A 94 -5.48 5.58 28.98
C SER A 94 -6.51 5.79 30.08
N GLY A 95 -6.21 5.31 31.29
CA GLY A 95 -7.20 5.25 32.38
C GLY A 95 -8.40 4.38 31.98
N THR A 96 -9.59 4.96 32.01
CA THR A 96 -10.85 4.32 31.56
C THR A 96 -11.21 4.65 30.11
N VAL A 97 -10.34 5.36 29.39
CA VAL A 97 -10.59 5.79 28.01
C VAL A 97 -9.91 4.83 27.04
N VAL A 98 -10.72 4.17 26.21
CA VAL A 98 -10.26 3.38 25.07
C VAL A 98 -10.41 4.24 23.82
N SER A 99 -9.30 4.55 23.18
CA SER A 99 -9.27 5.23 21.88
C SER A 99 -8.88 4.25 20.79
N TYR A 100 -9.59 4.29 19.68
CA TYR A 100 -9.37 3.42 18.54
C TYR A 100 -9.29 4.24 17.26
N GLN A 101 -8.35 3.91 16.40
CA GLN A 101 -8.08 4.63 15.17
C GLN A 101 -7.96 3.65 14.03
N GLN A 102 -8.60 3.96 12.91
CA GLN A 102 -8.55 3.16 11.70
C GLN A 102 -8.33 4.06 10.49
N SER A 103 -7.62 3.53 9.49
CA SER A 103 -7.63 4.13 8.17
C SER A 103 -7.54 3.11 7.05
N VAL A 104 -8.08 3.48 5.90
CA VAL A 104 -7.90 2.76 4.63
C VAL A 104 -7.29 3.73 3.64
N THR A 105 -6.05 3.48 3.26
CA THR A 105 -5.33 4.24 2.23
C THR A 105 -5.36 3.48 0.92
N LYS A 106 -5.60 4.18 -0.19
CA LYS A 106 -5.59 3.63 -1.55
C LYS A 106 -4.62 4.41 -2.41
N GLY A 107 -3.91 3.71 -3.28
CA GLY A 107 -2.91 4.32 -4.14
C GLY A 107 -2.33 3.37 -5.18
N THR A 108 -1.21 3.78 -5.77
CA THR A 108 -0.46 2.99 -6.74
C THR A 108 0.85 2.47 -6.15
N VAL A 109 1.42 1.43 -6.74
CA VAL A 109 2.65 0.81 -6.24
C VAL A 109 3.63 0.50 -7.37
N GLU A 110 4.90 0.83 -7.14
CA GLU A 110 6.03 0.41 -7.95
C GLU A 110 6.80 -0.69 -7.21
N VAL A 111 7.02 -1.80 -7.89
CA VAL A 111 7.85 -2.92 -7.42
C VAL A 111 9.07 -3.03 -8.34
N ASP A 112 10.24 -3.06 -7.74
CA ASP A 112 11.51 -3.42 -8.39
C ASP A 112 12.02 -4.72 -7.76
N GLU A 113 11.88 -5.84 -8.48
CA GLU A 113 12.30 -7.16 -8.02
C GLU A 113 13.82 -7.29 -7.90
N SER A 114 14.56 -6.59 -8.76
CA SER A 114 16.03 -6.65 -8.79
C SER A 114 16.64 -5.94 -7.58
N ALA A 115 16.08 -4.78 -7.22
CA ALA A 115 16.48 -4.01 -6.05
C ALA A 115 15.77 -4.46 -4.76
N GLN A 116 14.81 -5.38 -4.87
CA GLN A 116 13.92 -5.80 -3.79
C GLN A 116 13.27 -4.61 -3.08
N THR A 117 12.69 -3.69 -3.86
CA THR A 117 11.99 -2.51 -3.31
C THR A 117 10.54 -2.42 -3.73
N ILE A 118 9.72 -1.88 -2.81
CA ILE A 118 8.33 -1.50 -3.04
C ILE A 118 8.22 -0.02 -2.71
N ILE A 119 7.64 0.77 -3.61
CA ILE A 119 7.33 2.19 -3.39
C ILE A 119 5.83 2.37 -3.54
N THR A 120 5.18 2.80 -2.47
CA THR A 120 3.75 3.11 -2.48
C THR A 120 3.52 4.60 -2.70
N HIS A 121 2.48 4.92 -3.46
CA HIS A 121 2.04 6.27 -3.79
C HIS A 121 0.58 6.46 -3.39
N ALA A 122 0.35 6.98 -2.19
CA ALA A 122 -0.99 7.21 -1.66
C ALA A 122 -1.74 8.29 -2.46
N ASN A 123 -3.03 8.05 -2.71
CA ASN A 123 -3.91 8.98 -3.41
C ASN A 123 -5.08 9.46 -2.55
N THR A 124 -5.72 8.54 -1.82
CA THR A 124 -6.80 8.84 -0.87
C THR A 124 -6.59 8.06 0.41
N ALA A 125 -7.04 8.60 1.54
CA ALA A 125 -7.25 7.81 2.74
C ALA A 125 -8.56 8.22 3.43
N HIS A 126 -9.29 7.21 3.92
CA HIS A 126 -10.44 7.42 4.81
C HIS A 126 -10.01 7.11 6.23
N TYR A 127 -10.30 7.99 7.19
CA TYR A 127 -9.90 7.89 8.58
C TYR A 127 -11.11 7.87 9.50
N LYS A 128 -11.05 7.03 10.54
CA LYS A 128 -12.05 6.95 11.60
C LYS A 128 -11.38 6.88 12.96
N LYS A 129 -11.87 7.68 13.90
CA LYS A 129 -11.49 7.65 15.31
C LYS A 129 -12.71 7.42 16.17
N THR A 130 -12.64 6.45 17.08
CA THR A 130 -13.63 6.25 18.12
C THR A 130 -13.00 6.36 19.50
N GLN A 131 -13.80 6.76 20.48
CA GLN A 131 -13.42 6.80 21.89
C GLN A 131 -14.58 6.25 22.70
N ASN A 132 -14.32 5.21 23.50
CA ASN A 132 -15.35 4.52 24.29
C ASN A 132 -16.60 4.16 23.46
N GLY A 133 -16.39 3.68 22.23
CA GLY A 133 -17.45 3.29 21.30
C GLY A 133 -18.12 4.45 20.55
N GLN A 134 -17.85 5.71 20.89
CA GLN A 134 -18.39 6.87 20.17
C GLN A 134 -17.45 7.31 19.05
N THR A 135 -18.00 7.54 17.85
CA THR A 135 -17.24 8.14 16.73
C THR A 135 -16.96 9.60 17.04
N LEU A 136 -15.67 9.97 17.11
CA LEU A 136 -15.23 11.35 17.26
C LEU A 136 -14.91 12.00 15.92
N GLU A 137 -14.44 11.20 14.95
CA GLU A 137 -14.03 11.66 13.64
C GLU A 137 -14.24 10.54 12.63
N GLU A 138 -14.79 10.88 11.47
CA GLU A 138 -14.97 9.97 10.34
C GLU A 138 -14.98 10.82 9.07
N ARG A 139 -13.88 10.79 8.31
CA ARG A 139 -13.69 11.66 7.15
C ARG A 139 -12.59 11.15 6.22
N ASP A 140 -12.59 11.68 5.01
CA ASP A 140 -11.43 11.58 4.13
C ASP A 140 -10.32 12.54 4.59
N LEU A 141 -9.08 12.08 4.46
CA LEU A 141 -7.89 12.89 4.75
C LEU A 141 -7.57 13.80 3.57
N GLU A 142 -7.18 15.04 3.86
CA GLU A 142 -6.65 15.98 2.89
C GLU A 142 -5.30 15.50 2.36
N LYS A 143 -4.94 15.91 1.13
CA LYS A 143 -3.67 15.50 0.52
C LYS A 143 -2.44 15.88 1.37
N SER A 144 -2.51 16.99 2.11
CA SER A 144 -1.44 17.43 3.00
C SER A 144 -1.28 16.56 4.26
N GLU A 145 -2.29 15.76 4.60
CA GLU A 145 -2.27 14.82 5.72
C GLU A 145 -1.76 13.43 5.32
N LEU A 146 -1.61 13.18 4.02
CA LEU A 146 -1.15 11.90 3.49
C LEU A 146 0.38 11.84 3.42
N THR A 147 0.97 10.75 3.91
CA THR A 147 2.31 10.35 3.49
C THR A 147 2.25 9.80 2.07
N ILE A 148 2.43 10.69 1.09
CA ILE A 148 2.22 10.36 -0.33
C ILE A 148 3.15 9.24 -0.79
N THR A 149 4.44 9.29 -0.45
CA THR A 149 5.40 8.28 -0.89
C THR A 149 6.01 7.55 0.30
N SER A 150 5.95 6.22 0.29
CA SER A 150 6.67 5.39 1.26
C SER A 150 7.50 4.34 0.54
N ARG A 151 8.76 4.19 0.94
CA ARG A 151 9.70 3.22 0.35
C ARG A 151 9.91 2.07 1.32
N TYR A 152 9.88 0.85 0.80
CA TYR A 152 10.18 -0.37 1.54
C TYR A 152 11.27 -1.15 0.81
N THR A 153 12.23 -1.69 1.55
CA THR A 153 12.97 -2.88 1.09
C THR A 153 12.21 -4.10 1.54
N TYR A 154 12.11 -5.13 0.69
CA TYR A 154 11.34 -6.33 1.01
C TYR A 154 12.15 -7.62 0.90
N GLY A 155 11.74 -8.62 1.68
CA GLY A 155 12.05 -10.03 1.45
C GLY A 155 10.78 -10.85 1.42
N SER A 156 10.86 -12.08 0.92
CA SER A 156 9.74 -13.03 0.93
C SER A 156 10.20 -14.38 1.47
N GLY A 157 9.32 -15.08 2.17
CA GLY A 157 9.63 -16.41 2.71
C GLY A 157 8.40 -17.15 3.18
N THR A 158 8.65 -18.21 3.94
CA THR A 158 7.62 -19.06 4.53
C THR A 158 7.95 -19.23 6.00
N GLU A 159 6.96 -19.00 6.87
CA GLU A 159 7.08 -19.25 8.31
C GLU A 159 7.08 -20.75 8.60
N ASN A 160 7.52 -21.14 9.80
CA ASN A 160 7.59 -22.54 10.23
C ASN A 160 6.26 -23.31 10.13
N ASN A 161 5.13 -22.59 10.17
CA ASN A 161 3.79 -23.16 10.04
C ASN A 161 3.29 -23.27 8.59
N GLY A 162 4.15 -22.98 7.59
CA GLY A 162 3.82 -23.02 6.17
C GLY A 162 3.15 -21.76 5.62
N SER A 163 2.90 -20.74 6.46
CA SER A 163 2.31 -19.47 6.01
C SER A 163 3.34 -18.68 5.19
N LYS A 164 2.94 -18.17 4.03
CA LYS A 164 3.79 -17.23 3.27
C LYS A 164 3.92 -15.91 4.01
N ALA A 165 5.09 -15.30 3.92
CA ALA A 165 5.37 -14.02 4.53
C ALA A 165 6.10 -13.08 3.57
N ILE A 166 5.82 -11.77 3.70
CA ILE A 166 6.69 -10.70 3.21
C ILE A 166 7.29 -9.96 4.41
N PHE A 167 8.57 -9.66 4.33
CA PHE A 167 9.30 -8.92 5.35
C PHE A 167 9.51 -7.50 4.82
N LEU A 168 8.86 -6.51 5.41
CA LEU A 168 8.94 -5.12 4.93
C LEU A 168 9.73 -4.24 5.89
N LYS A 169 10.65 -3.47 5.36
CA LYS A 169 11.47 -2.52 6.11
C LYS A 169 11.30 -1.11 5.55
N LEU A 170 10.70 -0.23 6.35
CA LEU A 170 10.40 1.14 5.96
C LEU A 170 11.70 1.96 5.81
N ASN A 171 11.85 2.60 4.66
CA ASN A 171 12.98 3.43 4.27
C ASN A 171 14.35 2.74 4.44
N GLY A 172 14.40 1.41 4.38
CA GLY A 172 15.64 0.65 4.60
C GLY A 172 16.22 0.74 6.02
N THR A 173 15.47 1.29 6.98
CA THR A 173 15.90 1.50 8.38
C THR A 173 15.14 0.59 9.36
N GLY A 174 15.74 0.26 10.51
CA GLY A 174 15.08 -0.53 11.57
C GLY A 174 15.09 -2.06 11.37
N ASN A 175 14.14 -2.74 12.01
CA ASN A 175 13.87 -4.17 11.80
C ASN A 175 12.75 -4.34 10.77
N ALA A 176 12.81 -5.41 9.98
CA ALA A 176 11.71 -5.74 9.09
C ALA A 176 10.49 -6.22 9.90
N LEU A 177 9.30 -5.77 9.50
CA LEU A 177 8.05 -6.30 10.00
C LEU A 177 7.62 -7.48 9.12
N THR A 178 7.20 -8.57 9.77
CA THR A 178 6.70 -9.77 9.09
C THR A 178 5.21 -9.63 8.83
N PHE A 179 4.82 -9.60 7.56
CA PHE A 179 3.43 -9.63 7.14
C PHE A 179 3.09 -11.01 6.61
N LEU A 180 2.12 -11.67 7.23
CA LEU A 180 1.67 -12.99 6.83
C LEU A 180 0.59 -12.90 5.76
N GLN A 181 0.63 -13.79 4.77
CA GLN A 181 -0.40 -13.86 3.75
C GLN A 181 -1.75 -14.24 4.39
N LYS A 182 -2.82 -13.56 3.98
CA LYS A 182 -4.21 -13.85 4.36
C LYS A 182 -5.02 -14.16 3.10
N PHE A 183 -5.95 -15.09 3.24
CA PHE A 183 -6.84 -15.55 2.16
C PHE A 183 -7.80 -14.45 1.74
#